data_AF-A0A150H042-F1
#
_entry.id   AF-A0A150H042-F1
#
_cell.length_a   1.000
_cell.length_b   1.000
_cell.length_c   1.000
_cell.angle_alpha   90.00
_cell.angle_beta   90.00
_cell.angle_gamma   90.00
#
_symmetry.space_group_name_H-M   'P 1'
#
loop_
_entity.id
_entity.type
_entity.pdbx_description
1 polymer ?
#
loop_
_entity_poly.entity_id
_entity_poly.type
_entity_poly.pdbx_seq_one_letter_code
_entity_poly.pdbx_strand_id
1 'polypeptide(L)'
;MASEATASGLRHYYAAVGNKEAKLVTLLELLQTVQASTRRPLAVSCSSRDALDSVAYTLLRSRKFAVTAIHSDLTEKERELALADFRRCAVGAGSTTESHADSSRDGDQEGAAGRDVLGVSQLREGEQFVSVLVLTDVCLKALPKELLPVGVSVLVEFDLPPSKEVYARRVSTLFGSGRDRRSQRRVVIDMVEAGSIGAFRALESFVASPVLEMPVRVEDMFAQ
;
A
#
# COMPACT_ATOMS: atom_id res chain seq x y z
N MET A 1 -5.00 13.11 -32.11
CA MET A 1 -5.77 12.03 -31.49
C MET A 1 -5.08 11.62 -30.18
N ALA A 2 -5.11 12.49 -29.16
CA ALA A 2 -4.58 12.16 -27.84
C ALA A 2 -5.67 11.34 -27.12
N SER A 3 -5.41 10.06 -26.92
CA SER A 3 -6.41 9.07 -26.53
C SER A 3 -6.90 9.29 -25.10
N GLU A 4 -8.16 8.92 -24.86
CA GLU A 4 -8.88 8.88 -23.57
C GLU A 4 -8.18 8.11 -22.43
N ALA A 5 -6.99 7.53 -22.65
CA ALA A 5 -6.22 6.78 -21.66
C ALA A 5 -5.73 7.64 -20.48
N THR A 6 -5.71 8.97 -20.62
CA THR A 6 -5.34 9.90 -19.53
C THR A 6 -6.49 10.23 -18.57
N ALA A 7 -7.71 9.73 -18.80
CA ALA A 7 -8.89 10.11 -18.02
C ALA A 7 -8.90 9.64 -16.55
N SER A 8 -8.11 8.62 -16.19
CA SER A 8 -8.06 8.07 -14.82
C SER A 8 -7.03 8.75 -13.90
N GLY A 9 -6.07 9.49 -14.46
CA GLY A 9 -4.92 10.02 -13.72
C GLY A 9 -4.00 8.94 -13.11
N LEU A 10 -4.21 7.66 -13.46
CA LEU A 10 -3.45 6.51 -12.97
C LEU A 10 -2.31 6.19 -13.95
N ARG A 11 -1.08 6.31 -13.47
CA ARG A 11 0.12 5.94 -14.24
C ARG A 11 0.60 4.55 -13.87
N HIS A 12 1.04 3.82 -14.88
CA HIS A 12 1.50 2.44 -14.75
C HIS A 12 2.97 2.35 -15.09
N TYR A 13 3.72 1.72 -14.20
CA TYR A 13 5.12 1.39 -14.42
C TYR A 13 5.37 -0.07 -14.07
N TYR A 14 6.41 -0.66 -14.65
CA TYR A 14 6.91 -1.96 -14.22
C TYR A 14 8.37 -1.87 -13.77
N ALA A 15 8.72 -2.69 -12.78
CA ALA A 15 10.08 -2.94 -12.34
C ALA A 15 10.45 -4.39 -12.68
N ALA A 16 11.36 -4.58 -13.65
CA ALA A 16 11.87 -5.90 -13.98
C ALA A 16 12.81 -6.40 -12.87
N VAL A 17 12.56 -7.61 -12.38
CA VAL A 17 13.34 -8.24 -11.31
C VAL A 17 13.76 -9.64 -11.73
N GLY A 18 14.97 -10.05 -11.34
CA GLY A 18 15.54 -11.33 -11.77
C GLY A 18 14.79 -12.53 -11.18
N ASN A 19 14.52 -12.50 -9.88
CA ASN A 19 13.89 -13.60 -9.15
C ASN A 19 13.12 -13.08 -7.91
N LYS A 20 12.44 -13.99 -7.21
CA LYS A 20 11.65 -13.68 -6.00
C LYS A 20 12.47 -13.12 -4.84
N GLU A 21 13.74 -13.51 -4.67
CA GLU A 21 14.60 -12.97 -3.62
C GLU A 21 14.96 -11.51 -3.89
N ALA A 22 15.33 -11.22 -5.14
CA ALA A 22 15.61 -9.87 -5.60
C ALA A 22 14.39 -8.94 -5.45
N LYS A 23 13.16 -9.46 -5.61
CA LYS A 23 11.94 -8.66 -5.42
C LYS A 23 11.88 -7.96 -4.07
N LEU A 24 12.20 -8.64 -2.97
CA LEU A 24 12.11 -8.06 -1.63
C LEU A 24 13.11 -6.92 -1.44
N VAL A 25 14.33 -7.10 -1.95
CA VAL A 25 15.38 -6.08 -1.90
C VAL A 25 14.97 -4.87 -2.73
N THR A 26 14.55 -5.10 -3.97
CA THR A 26 14.09 -4.04 -4.88
C THR A 26 12.87 -3.31 -4.34
N LEU A 27 11.90 -4.02 -3.73
CA LEU A 27 10.73 -3.42 -3.12
C LEU A 27 11.15 -2.46 -2.00
N LEU A 28 12.06 -2.89 -1.12
CA LEU A 28 12.52 -2.07 -0.01
C LEU A 28 13.20 -0.79 -0.51
N GLU A 29 14.13 -0.91 -1.47
CA GLU A 29 14.83 0.23 -2.08
C GLU A 29 13.86 1.20 -2.76
N LEU A 30 12.90 0.66 -3.51
CA LEU A 30 11.86 1.43 -4.18
C LEU A 30 11.03 2.21 -3.17
N LEU A 31 10.50 1.56 -2.13
CA LEU A 31 9.66 2.22 -1.13
C LEU A 31 10.43 3.29 -0.35
N GLN A 32 11.72 3.07 -0.07
CA GLN A 32 12.57 4.07 0.59
C GLN A 32 12.76 5.31 -0.29
N THR A 33 12.97 5.10 -1.58
CA THR A 33 13.11 6.18 -2.56
C THR A 33 11.80 6.95 -2.73
N VAL A 34 10.67 6.24 -2.89
CA VAL A 34 9.33 6.84 -2.97
C VAL A 34 8.96 7.62 -1.70
N GLN A 35 9.30 7.08 -0.52
CA GLN A 35 9.10 7.76 0.76
C GLN A 35 9.86 9.08 0.82
N ALA A 36 11.11 9.10 0.37
CA ALA A 36 11.93 10.31 0.33
C ALA A 36 11.32 11.39 -0.58
N SER A 37 10.72 11.00 -1.70
CA SER A 37 10.20 11.94 -2.70
C SER A 37 8.77 12.42 -2.44
N THR A 38 7.89 11.61 -1.84
CA THR A 38 6.45 11.94 -1.78
C THR A 38 5.85 12.02 -0.37
N ARG A 39 6.39 11.29 0.62
CA ARG A 39 5.79 11.12 1.96
C ARG A 39 4.30 10.76 1.96
N ARG A 40 3.80 10.09 0.92
CA ARG A 40 2.38 9.72 0.81
C ARG A 40 2.14 8.28 1.25
N PRO A 41 0.92 7.92 1.68
CA PRO A 41 0.59 6.53 2.00
C PRO A 41 0.74 5.61 0.78
N LEU A 42 1.30 4.44 1.04
CA LEU A 42 1.65 3.43 0.05
C LEU A 42 0.88 2.13 0.35
N ALA A 43 0.59 1.34 -0.69
CA ALA A 43 0.10 -0.03 -0.54
C ALA A 43 1.00 -1.02 -1.29
N VAL A 44 1.13 -2.23 -0.74
CA VAL A 44 1.76 -3.38 -1.39
C VAL A 44 0.76 -4.53 -1.44
N SER A 45 0.42 -4.99 -2.64
CA SER A 45 -0.50 -6.12 -2.80
C SER A 45 0.24 -7.41 -3.07
N CYS A 46 -0.10 -8.44 -2.30
CA CYS A 46 0.48 -9.78 -2.36
C CYS A 46 -0.60 -10.82 -2.72
N SER A 47 -0.20 -11.87 -3.42
CA SER A 47 -1.10 -12.97 -3.82
C SER A 47 -1.29 -14.01 -2.71
N SER A 48 -0.31 -14.16 -1.82
CA SER A 48 -0.31 -15.16 -0.75
C SER A 48 0.05 -14.60 0.62
N ARG A 49 -0.25 -15.36 1.67
CA ARG A 49 0.10 -15.02 3.07
C ARG A 49 1.62 -14.98 3.26
N ASP A 50 2.33 -15.98 2.74
CA ASP A 50 3.80 -16.06 2.86
C ASP A 50 4.50 -14.86 2.20
N ALA A 51 4.01 -14.41 1.04
CA ALA A 51 4.53 -13.22 0.36
C ALA A 51 4.28 -11.96 1.20
N LEU A 52 3.07 -11.82 1.76
CA LEU A 52 2.73 -10.72 2.65
C LEU A 52 3.63 -10.70 3.88
N ASP A 53 3.85 -11.84 4.54
CA ASP A 53 4.67 -11.92 5.75
C ASP A 53 6.14 -11.62 5.46
N SER A 54 6.65 -12.10 4.31
CA SER A 54 8.01 -11.77 3.86
C SER A 54 8.20 -10.27 3.62
N VAL A 55 7.22 -9.62 2.98
CA VAL A 55 7.20 -8.18 2.76
C VAL A 55 7.10 -7.43 4.09
N ALA A 56 6.13 -7.77 4.94
CA ALA A 56 5.91 -7.10 6.22
C ALA A 56 7.15 -7.23 7.12
N TYR A 57 7.72 -8.41 7.25
CA TYR A 57 8.96 -8.65 7.99
C TYR A 57 10.12 -7.79 7.47
N THR A 58 10.30 -7.72 6.15
CA THR A 58 11.36 -6.93 5.52
C THR A 58 11.20 -5.43 5.81
N LEU A 59 9.98 -4.91 5.72
CA LEU A 59 9.67 -3.51 5.98
C LEU A 59 9.83 -3.16 7.46
N LEU A 60 9.35 -4.01 8.37
CA LEU A 60 9.49 -3.82 9.82
C LEU A 60 10.96 -3.80 10.25
N ARG A 61 11.78 -4.71 9.71
CA ARG A 61 13.22 -4.77 9.99
C ARG A 61 13.96 -3.51 9.54
N SER A 62 13.47 -2.83 8.50
CA SER A 62 14.08 -1.59 8.02
C SER A 62 13.91 -0.40 8.97
N ARG A 63 12.89 -0.44 9.85
CA ARG A 63 12.52 0.66 10.77
C ARG A 63 12.31 2.02 10.08
N LYS A 64 11.89 2.03 8.81
CA LYS A 64 11.62 3.26 8.03
C LYS A 64 10.14 3.49 7.74
N PHE A 65 9.28 2.52 8.04
CA PHE A 65 7.87 2.53 7.68
C PHE A 65 6.99 2.16 8.87
N ALA A 66 5.81 2.78 8.95
CA ALA A 66 4.72 2.28 9.78
C ALA A 66 3.93 1.25 8.95
N VAL A 67 4.08 -0.03 9.26
CA VAL A 67 3.53 -1.13 8.46
C VAL A 67 2.20 -1.59 9.03
N THR A 68 1.18 -1.70 8.20
CA THR A 68 -0.10 -2.33 8.53
C THR A 68 -0.31 -3.52 7.63
N ALA A 69 -0.54 -4.70 8.18
CA ALA A 69 -0.76 -5.93 7.42
C ALA A 69 -2.23 -6.35 7.51
N ILE A 70 -2.87 -6.66 6.37
CA ILE A 70 -4.24 -7.18 6.31
C ILE A 70 -4.27 -8.49 5.52
N HIS A 71 -4.66 -9.57 6.20
CA HIS A 71 -4.77 -10.93 5.65
C HIS A 71 -6.03 -11.63 6.15
N SER A 72 -6.28 -12.85 5.64
CA SER A 72 -7.50 -13.62 5.85
C SER A 72 -7.75 -14.04 7.29
N ASP A 73 -6.70 -14.13 8.10
CA ASP A 73 -6.80 -14.66 9.47
C ASP A 73 -7.27 -13.61 10.47
N LEU A 74 -7.27 -12.33 10.08
CA LEU A 74 -7.87 -11.25 10.86
C LEU A 74 -9.39 -11.37 10.82
N THR A 75 -10.05 -11.16 11.95
CA THR A 75 -11.49 -10.97 12.03
C THR A 75 -11.93 -9.66 11.36
N GLU A 76 -13.23 -9.49 11.12
CA GLU A 76 -13.78 -8.26 10.55
C GLU A 76 -13.42 -7.03 11.40
N LYS A 77 -13.57 -7.14 12.72
CA LYS A 77 -13.22 -6.09 13.67
C LYS A 77 -11.72 -5.76 13.64
N GLU A 78 -10.85 -6.76 13.56
CA GLU A 78 -9.40 -6.53 13.45
C GLU A 78 -9.01 -5.85 12.14
N ARG A 79 -9.63 -6.23 11.02
CA ARG A 79 -9.43 -5.54 9.73
C ARG A 79 -9.87 -4.08 9.79
N GLU A 80 -11.00 -3.80 10.44
CA GLU A 80 -11.50 -2.44 10.63
C GLU A 80 -10.54 -1.59 11.47
N LEU A 81 -10.10 -2.11 12.61
CA LEU A 81 -9.13 -1.43 13.47
C LEU A 81 -7.81 -1.18 12.74
N ALA A 82 -7.27 -2.19 12.05
CA ALA A 82 -6.03 -2.08 11.29
C ALA A 82 -6.14 -1.00 10.20
N LEU A 83 -7.24 -0.96 9.46
CA LEU A 83 -7.45 0.03 8.40
C LEU A 83 -7.68 1.45 8.98
N ALA A 84 -8.40 1.56 10.10
CA ALA A 84 -8.58 2.84 10.80
C ALA A 84 -7.25 3.40 11.30
N ASP A 85 -6.39 2.56 11.88
CA ASP A 85 -5.06 2.95 12.33
C ASP A 85 -4.16 3.36 11.16
N PHE A 86 -4.18 2.61 10.05
CA PHE A 86 -3.47 3.00 8.83
C PHE A 86 -3.87 4.40 8.36
N ARG A 87 -5.18 4.71 8.32
CA ARG A 87 -5.67 6.04 7.92
C ARG A 87 -5.26 7.13 8.91
N ARG A 88 -5.28 6.84 10.21
CA ARG A 88 -4.83 7.79 11.25
C ARG A 88 -3.35 8.13 11.07
N CYS A 89 -2.50 7.12 10.85
CA CYS A 89 -1.07 7.34 10.60
C CYS A 89 -0.80 8.06 9.28
N ALA A 90 -1.57 7.73 8.22
CA ALA A 90 -1.45 8.38 6.91
C ALA A 90 -1.82 9.87 6.95
N VAL A 91 -2.76 10.27 7.82
CA VAL A 91 -3.17 11.67 8.03
C VAL A 91 -2.28 12.39 9.05
N GLY A 92 -1.84 11.69 10.11
CA GLY A 92 -1.01 12.22 11.20
C GLY A 92 0.38 12.70 10.79
N ALA A 93 0.86 12.34 9.60
CA ALA A 93 2.06 12.93 9.01
C ALA A 93 1.92 14.43 8.66
N GLY A 94 0.74 15.04 8.83
CA GLY A 94 0.45 16.43 8.47
C GLY A 94 -0.27 17.32 9.50
N SER A 95 -0.59 16.85 10.72
CA SER A 95 -1.28 17.72 11.70
C SER A 95 -1.01 17.33 13.15
N THR A 96 -0.10 18.04 13.81
CA THR A 96 -0.18 18.23 15.27
C THR A 96 -1.25 19.28 15.55
N THR A 97 -2.45 18.84 15.90
CA THR A 97 -3.33 19.65 16.74
C THR A 97 -3.56 18.84 18.01
N GLU A 98 -2.91 19.32 19.05
CA GLU A 98 -3.11 18.92 20.44
C GLU A 98 -4.59 18.96 20.78
N SER A 99 -5.09 17.87 21.34
CA SER A 99 -6.39 17.84 22.01
C SER A 99 -6.17 17.24 23.38
N HIS A 100 -5.99 18.13 24.37
CA HIS A 100 -6.14 17.84 25.79
C HIS A 100 -7.61 17.47 26.11
N ALA A 101 -7.80 16.36 26.83
CA ALA A 101 -8.83 16.13 27.89
C ALA A 101 -8.69 14.65 28.33
N ASP A 102 -8.10 14.33 29.49
CA ASP A 102 -8.57 14.43 30.88
C ASP A 102 -9.34 13.18 31.40
N SER A 103 -8.71 12.60 32.41
CA SER A 103 -9.03 11.62 33.47
C SER A 103 -10.19 10.60 33.45
N SER A 104 -9.76 9.35 33.76
CA SER A 104 -10.26 8.41 34.80
C SER A 104 -11.46 7.46 34.52
N ARG A 105 -11.20 6.12 34.56
CA ARG A 105 -11.73 5.15 35.57
C ARG A 105 -11.37 3.68 35.29
N ASP A 106 -11.33 2.93 36.41
CA ASP A 106 -10.86 1.56 36.66
C ASP A 106 -11.61 0.40 36.00
N GLY A 107 -10.95 -0.78 35.93
CA GLY A 107 -11.62 -2.09 36.01
C GLY A 107 -11.18 -3.17 35.02
N ASP A 108 -10.26 -4.03 35.46
CA ASP A 108 -9.98 -5.44 35.14
C ASP A 108 -10.69 -6.16 33.96
N GLN A 109 -9.90 -6.66 33.00
CA GLN A 109 -9.97 -8.06 32.56
C GLN A 109 -8.73 -8.49 31.75
N GLU A 110 -8.00 -9.47 32.31
CA GLU A 110 -6.97 -10.26 31.65
C GLU A 110 -7.55 -11.14 30.53
N GLY A 111 -6.77 -11.35 29.47
CA GLY A 111 -6.97 -12.47 28.54
C GLY A 111 -7.30 -12.14 27.09
N ALA A 112 -6.55 -11.24 26.45
CA ALA A 112 -6.47 -11.18 24.99
C ALA A 112 -5.01 -11.17 24.54
N ALA A 113 -4.44 -12.37 24.42
CA ALA A 113 -3.22 -12.59 23.66
C ALA A 113 -3.46 -12.09 22.22
N GLY A 114 -2.65 -11.14 21.75
CA GLY A 114 -2.78 -10.56 20.41
C GLY A 114 -2.50 -9.06 20.30
N ARG A 115 -2.08 -8.38 21.38
CA ARG A 115 -1.61 -6.99 21.32
C ARG A 115 -0.14 -6.90 20.91
N ASP A 116 0.14 -7.31 19.68
CA ASP A 116 1.28 -6.78 18.94
C ASP A 116 0.82 -6.63 17.48
N VAL A 117 0.09 -5.55 17.21
CA VAL A 117 -0.14 -5.08 15.84
C VAL A 117 1.23 -4.72 15.32
N LEU A 118 1.86 -5.69 14.66
CA LEU A 118 3.24 -5.72 14.19
C LEU A 118 3.74 -4.33 13.77
N GLY A 119 4.39 -3.61 14.69
CA GLY A 119 5.16 -2.40 14.39
C GLY A 119 4.64 -1.04 14.90
N VAL A 120 3.46 -0.94 15.52
CA VAL A 120 3.01 0.39 16.02
C VAL A 120 3.68 0.75 17.37
N SER A 121 3.96 -0.24 18.21
CA SER A 121 4.40 -0.05 19.61
C SER A 121 5.87 0.35 19.80
N GLN A 122 6.67 0.44 18.73
CA GLN A 122 8.13 0.69 18.82
C GLN A 122 8.60 1.96 18.08
N LEU A 123 7.68 2.80 17.60
CA LEU A 123 8.02 4.01 16.87
C LEU A 123 8.54 5.08 17.84
N ARG A 124 9.72 5.64 17.55
CA ARG A 124 10.32 6.71 18.35
C ARG A 124 9.45 7.97 18.26
N GLU A 125 9.18 8.58 19.41
CA GLU A 125 8.50 9.88 19.48
C GLU A 125 9.26 10.92 18.64
N GLY A 126 8.59 11.53 17.66
CA GLY A 126 9.14 12.59 16.81
C GLY A 126 9.55 12.21 15.38
N GLU A 127 9.62 10.91 15.02
CA GLU A 127 9.90 10.48 13.65
C GLU A 127 8.60 10.30 12.84
N GLN A 128 8.41 11.12 11.79
CA GLN A 128 7.30 10.95 10.85
C GLN A 128 7.61 9.80 9.86
N PHE A 129 7.02 8.64 10.10
CA PHE A 129 7.12 7.49 9.18
C PHE A 129 6.04 7.53 8.10
N VAL A 130 6.37 7.02 6.91
CA VAL A 130 5.37 6.76 5.88
C VAL A 130 4.61 5.48 6.22
N SER A 131 3.28 5.57 6.17
CA SER A 131 2.41 4.41 6.36
C SER A 131 2.38 3.53 5.10
N VAL A 132 2.61 2.24 5.29
CA VAL A 132 2.57 1.22 4.24
C VAL A 132 1.54 0.15 4.60
N LEU A 133 0.51 0.00 3.77
CA LEU A 133 -0.48 -1.06 3.89
C LEU A 133 -0.04 -2.26 3.05
N VAL A 134 0.15 -3.42 3.66
CA VAL A 134 0.45 -4.68 2.97
C VAL A 134 -0.79 -5.56 3.06
N LEU A 135 -1.31 -6.07 1.94
CA LEU A 135 -2.57 -6.80 1.94
C LEU A 135 -2.64 -7.92 0.88
N THR A 136 -3.46 -8.94 1.16
CA THR A 136 -3.82 -9.98 0.19
C THR A 136 -5.13 -9.68 -0.55
N ASP A 137 -5.28 -10.26 -1.74
CA ASP A 137 -6.48 -10.08 -2.57
C ASP A 137 -7.78 -10.57 -1.93
N VAL A 138 -7.69 -11.63 -1.12
CA VAL A 138 -8.83 -12.19 -0.39
C VAL A 138 -9.48 -11.13 0.49
N CYS A 139 -8.67 -10.25 1.08
CA CYS A 139 -9.14 -9.24 2.02
C CYS A 139 -9.81 -8.05 1.35
N LEU A 140 -9.56 -7.78 0.06
CA LEU A 140 -10.12 -6.61 -0.63
C LEU A 140 -11.65 -6.56 -0.59
N LYS A 141 -12.33 -7.73 -0.61
CA LYS A 141 -13.79 -7.84 -0.49
C LYS A 141 -14.29 -7.70 0.95
N ALA A 142 -13.43 -8.02 1.91
CA ALA A 142 -13.75 -8.11 3.33
C ALA A 142 -13.32 -6.86 4.13
N LEU A 143 -12.84 -5.82 3.43
CA LEU A 143 -12.57 -4.52 4.03
C LEU A 143 -13.89 -3.79 4.32
N PRO A 144 -13.97 -3.07 5.45
CA PRO A 144 -15.17 -2.33 5.84
C PRO A 144 -15.47 -1.21 4.84
N LYS A 145 -16.67 -1.24 4.26
CA LYS A 145 -17.10 -0.33 3.18
C LYS A 145 -17.05 1.14 3.58
N GLU A 146 -17.23 1.44 4.86
CA GLU A 146 -17.21 2.79 5.44
C GLU A 146 -15.81 3.41 5.43
N LEU A 147 -14.76 2.58 5.48
CA LEU A 147 -13.37 3.03 5.42
C LEU A 147 -12.80 3.00 4.01
N LEU A 148 -13.59 2.56 3.02
CA LEU A 148 -13.21 2.58 1.63
C LEU A 148 -13.62 3.89 0.94
N PRO A 149 -12.86 4.33 -0.06
CA PRO A 149 -11.57 3.77 -0.50
C PRO A 149 -10.44 4.13 0.49
N VAL A 150 -9.38 3.30 0.53
CA VAL A 150 -8.26 3.44 1.48
C VAL A 150 -7.53 4.78 1.29
N GLY A 151 -7.36 5.22 0.05
CA GLY A 151 -6.79 6.54 -0.28
C GLY A 151 -5.27 6.55 -0.42
N VAL A 152 -4.65 5.45 -0.85
CA VAL A 152 -3.21 5.41 -1.13
C VAL A 152 -2.85 6.18 -2.41
N SER A 153 -1.58 6.57 -2.52
CA SER A 153 -1.07 7.28 -3.71
C SER A 153 -0.23 6.40 -4.63
N VAL A 154 0.40 5.37 -4.08
CA VAL A 154 1.22 4.41 -4.81
C VAL A 154 0.77 3.01 -4.41
N LEU A 155 0.55 2.18 -5.42
CA LEU A 155 0.32 0.75 -5.27
C LEU A 155 1.52 0.03 -5.90
N VAL A 156 2.21 -0.79 -5.12
CA VAL A 156 3.19 -1.74 -5.65
C VAL A 156 2.54 -3.12 -5.71
N GLU A 157 2.43 -3.67 -6.91
CA GLU A 157 1.99 -5.05 -7.12
C GLU A 157 3.20 -5.96 -6.98
N PHE A 158 3.42 -6.46 -5.74
CA PHE A 158 4.49 -7.42 -5.46
C PHE A 158 4.27 -8.72 -6.25
N ASP A 159 3.02 -9.14 -6.32
CA ASP A 159 2.55 -10.20 -7.22
C ASP A 159 1.55 -9.64 -8.23
N LEU A 160 1.77 -9.96 -9.50
CA LEU A 160 0.89 -9.55 -10.60
C LEU A 160 -0.52 -10.13 -10.38
N PRO A 161 -1.58 -9.34 -10.62
CA PRO A 161 -2.95 -9.77 -10.42
C PRO A 161 -3.30 -10.83 -11.49
N PRO A 162 -3.91 -11.96 -11.10
CA PRO A 162 -4.18 -13.06 -12.01
C PRO A 162 -5.29 -12.76 -13.03
N SER A 163 -6.10 -11.71 -12.80
CA SER A 163 -7.19 -11.34 -13.68
C SER A 163 -7.52 -9.85 -13.62
N LYS A 164 -8.21 -9.37 -14.68
CA LYS A 164 -8.76 -8.01 -14.75
C LYS A 164 -9.65 -7.66 -13.56
N GLU A 165 -10.44 -8.61 -13.04
CA GLU A 165 -11.34 -8.36 -11.92
C GLU A 165 -10.56 -8.08 -10.63
N VAL A 166 -9.50 -8.86 -10.36
CA VAL A 166 -8.65 -8.67 -9.19
C VAL A 166 -7.95 -7.32 -9.26
N TYR A 167 -7.35 -7.00 -10.41
CA TYR A 167 -6.72 -5.71 -10.66
C TYR A 167 -7.71 -4.53 -10.46
N ALA A 168 -8.89 -4.59 -11.07
CA ALA A 168 -9.91 -3.55 -10.93
C ALA A 168 -10.35 -3.35 -9.48
N ARG A 169 -10.40 -4.44 -8.70
CA ARG A 169 -10.69 -4.37 -7.26
C ARG A 169 -9.55 -3.71 -6.49
N ARG A 170 -8.29 -4.11 -6.71
CA ARG A 170 -7.12 -3.47 -6.09
C ARG A 170 -7.16 -1.96 -6.32
N VAL A 171 -7.35 -1.54 -7.56
CA VAL A 171 -7.40 -0.11 -7.91
C VAL A 171 -8.57 0.61 -7.25
N SER A 172 -9.78 0.07 -7.32
CA SER A 172 -10.97 0.75 -6.77
C SER A 172 -11.03 0.78 -5.25
N THR A 173 -10.50 -0.23 -4.57
CA THR A 173 -10.44 -0.31 -3.11
C THR A 173 -9.32 0.55 -2.54
N LEU A 174 -8.14 0.51 -3.15
CA LEU A 174 -6.94 1.16 -2.62
C LEU A 174 -6.85 2.64 -3.02
N PHE A 175 -7.08 2.94 -4.30
CA PHE A 175 -7.08 4.33 -4.76
C PHE A 175 -8.42 4.99 -4.49
N GLY A 176 -8.38 6.18 -3.88
CA GLY A 176 -9.58 6.94 -3.60
C GLY A 176 -10.15 7.67 -4.81
N SER A 177 -11.46 7.93 -4.82
CA SER A 177 -12.05 8.93 -5.71
C SER A 177 -11.84 10.32 -5.09
N GLY A 178 -10.64 10.88 -5.27
CA GLY A 178 -10.36 12.25 -4.87
C GLY A 178 -11.24 13.22 -5.65
N ARG A 179 -12.12 13.96 -4.95
CA ARG A 179 -12.89 15.10 -5.51
C ARG A 179 -12.00 16.22 -6.04
N ASP A 180 -10.70 16.18 -5.77
CA ASP A 180 -9.72 17.15 -6.24
C ASP A 180 -8.81 16.55 -7.32
N ARG A 181 -9.11 16.86 -8.59
CA ARG A 181 -8.38 16.40 -9.77
C ARG A 181 -6.94 16.93 -9.83
N ARG A 182 -6.56 17.94 -9.03
CA ARG A 182 -5.21 18.50 -9.00
C ARG A 182 -4.25 17.78 -8.04
N SER A 183 -4.73 16.90 -7.15
CA SER A 183 -3.95 16.42 -6.00
C SER A 183 -3.62 14.92 -5.98
N GLN A 184 -4.05 14.14 -6.98
CA GLN A 184 -3.84 12.68 -6.99
C GLN A 184 -2.95 12.23 -8.15
N ARG A 185 -1.64 12.35 -7.93
CA ARG A 185 -0.61 11.61 -8.67
C ARG A 185 -0.69 10.16 -8.21
N ARG A 186 -1.47 9.33 -8.90
CA ARG A 186 -1.65 7.90 -8.59
C ARG A 186 -0.73 7.08 -9.45
N VAL A 187 0.00 6.17 -8.82
CA VAL A 187 0.99 5.35 -9.51
C VAL A 187 0.82 3.89 -9.12
N VAL A 188 0.78 3.01 -10.12
CA VAL A 188 0.89 1.56 -9.96
C VAL A 188 2.25 1.13 -10.45
N ILE A 189 2.93 0.27 -9.67
CA ILE A 189 4.24 -0.27 -10.00
C ILE A 189 4.16 -1.79 -9.95
N ASP A 190 4.33 -2.43 -11.10
CA ASP A 190 4.22 -3.88 -11.27
C ASP A 190 5.60 -4.52 -11.16
N MET A 191 5.81 -5.40 -10.17
CA MET A 191 7.10 -6.11 -10.03
C MET A 191 7.10 -7.38 -10.90
N VAL A 192 7.84 -7.36 -12.00
CA VAL A 192 7.79 -8.39 -13.05
C VAL A 192 9.03 -9.27 -13.00
N GLU A 193 8.85 -10.53 -12.58
CA GLU A 193 9.93 -11.53 -12.62
C GLU A 193 10.22 -11.96 -14.06
N ALA A 194 11.46 -12.34 -14.34
CA ALA A 194 11.86 -12.84 -15.66
C ALA A 194 10.98 -14.02 -16.16
N GLY A 195 10.48 -14.86 -15.25
CA GLY A 195 9.58 -15.97 -15.57
C GLY A 195 8.10 -15.59 -15.77
N SER A 196 7.70 -14.35 -15.47
CA SER A 196 6.30 -13.90 -15.44
C SER A 196 5.89 -13.02 -16.61
N ILE A 197 6.68 -12.98 -17.69
CA ILE A 197 6.41 -12.14 -18.87
C ILE A 197 5.03 -12.43 -19.46
N GLY A 198 4.59 -13.70 -19.50
CA GLY A 198 3.26 -14.05 -20.00
C GLY A 198 2.12 -13.44 -19.17
N ALA A 199 2.25 -13.47 -17.84
CA ALA A 199 1.28 -12.83 -16.93
C ALA A 199 1.31 -11.30 -17.06
N PHE A 200 2.49 -10.71 -17.25
CA PHE A 200 2.64 -9.29 -17.50
C PHE A 200 1.98 -8.85 -18.82
N ARG A 201 2.14 -9.62 -19.89
CA ARG A 201 1.43 -9.36 -21.17
C ARG A 201 -0.09 -9.45 -21.01
N ALA A 202 -0.57 -10.39 -20.19
CA ALA A 202 -1.99 -10.47 -19.87
C ALA A 202 -2.46 -9.22 -19.10
N LEU A 203 -1.69 -8.74 -18.13
CA LEU A 203 -1.95 -7.48 -17.42
C LEU A 203 -2.05 -6.29 -18.39
N GLU A 204 -1.05 -6.11 -19.25
CA GLU A 204 -1.02 -5.03 -20.26
C GLU A 204 -2.26 -5.05 -21.17
N SER A 205 -2.83 -6.23 -21.45
CA SER A 205 -3.99 -6.35 -22.34
C SER A 205 -5.28 -5.74 -21.77
N PHE A 206 -5.38 -5.59 -20.44
CA PHE A 206 -6.60 -5.12 -19.79
C PHE A 206 -6.44 -3.80 -19.01
N VAL A 207 -5.22 -3.33 -18.79
CA VAL A 207 -4.96 -2.00 -18.24
C VAL A 207 -5.17 -0.95 -19.34
N ALA A 208 -5.86 0.14 -19.01
CA ALA A 208 -6.26 1.13 -20.00
C ALA A 208 -5.13 2.08 -20.43
N SER A 209 -4.15 2.32 -19.57
CA SER A 209 -2.97 3.14 -19.84
C SER A 209 -1.75 2.26 -20.15
N PRO A 210 -0.82 2.73 -20.99
CA PRO A 210 0.39 1.97 -21.27
C PRO A 210 1.21 1.79 -19.99
N VAL A 211 1.71 0.57 -19.79
CA VAL A 211 2.64 0.27 -18.71
C VAL A 211 4.04 0.63 -19.17
N LEU A 212 4.67 1.60 -18.52
CA LEU A 212 5.99 2.10 -18.89
C LEU A 212 7.08 1.44 -18.06
N GLU A 213 8.31 1.41 -18.56
CA GLU A 213 9.43 1.05 -17.70
C GLU A 213 9.64 2.12 -16.62
N MET A 214 10.00 1.69 -15.41
CA MET A 214 10.40 2.58 -14.32
C MET A 214 11.48 3.58 -14.79
N PRO A 215 11.26 4.91 -14.62
CA PRO A 215 12.29 5.89 -14.92
C PRO A 215 13.45 5.77 -13.93
N VAL A 216 14.65 6.20 -14.37
CA VAL A 216 15.85 6.24 -13.52
C VAL A 216 15.61 7.07 -12.25
N ARG A 217 14.77 8.12 -12.36
CA ARG A 217 14.39 8.98 -11.24
C ARG A 217 12.94 8.73 -10.84
N VAL A 218 12.74 8.27 -9.61
CA VAL A 218 11.41 7.98 -9.07
C VAL A 218 10.52 9.23 -9.03
N GLU A 219 11.10 10.43 -8.86
CA GLU A 219 10.33 11.69 -8.91
C GLU A 219 9.59 11.89 -10.24
N ASP A 220 10.14 11.41 -11.35
CA ASP A 220 9.58 11.59 -12.69
C ASP A 220 8.27 10.78 -12.84
N MET A 221 8.07 9.75 -12.02
CA MET A 221 6.81 9.02 -11.92
C MET A 221 5.69 9.89 -11.35
N PHE A 222 6.05 10.97 -10.64
CA PHE A 222 5.15 11.91 -10.00
C PHE A 222 5.08 13.26 -10.73
N ALA A 223 6.07 13.61 -11.55
CA ALA A 223 6.16 14.91 -12.20
C ALA A 223 5.02 15.18 -13.21
N GLN A 224 4.29 16.27 -12.96
CA GLN A 224 3.51 17.09 -13.89
C GLN A 224 3.43 18.50 -13.31
#